data_AF-A0A5C3F5G5-F1
#
_entry.id   AF-A0A5C3F5G5-F1
#
_cell.length_a   1.000
_cell.length_b   1.000
_cell.length_c   1.000
_cell.angle_alpha   90.00
_cell.angle_beta   90.00
_cell.angle_gamma   90.00
#
_symmetry.space_group_name_H-M   'P 1'
#
loop_
_entity.id
_entity.type
_entity.pdbx_description
1 polymer ?
#
loop_
_entity_poly.entity_id
_entity_poly.type
_entity_poly.pdbx_seq_one_letter_code
_entity_poly.pdbx_strand_id
1 'polypeptide(L)'
;MAVLSKSLATVTGASLLLLALASPRSQRARLYLNALLYVGGLGVCSVWGVLVSIVLSLVPGQRLNINKVVARSFYYLTGTLTGIRFEVEGEEHFSNKSPAVLVGNHQTGIDILYLGRIFPGFASIMAKQELKFAPLLGQYMLLSGAVFINRKNRHDSIKAFAQVGADMKRKNLSLWVFPEGTRSNLPFPDLLPFKKGAFHLAVQSGVPIIPVVCEHYHRLFDGKTRFESGTIKIKVLPPIATSHLTADDVTDLTNSVRQKMLDELKAMDAQRQQHDVAATIAGADAAQQQMPAPRLGGIAGLMAKLVGTGSPQRKTEKLQNKLEKQEQQLRKPGTSGTKADDYGLVTEAQKQKQQQGADASTAATASAVRSDEADEIRRRNAAATGGGGSSTEGNGSGSSVGETDDDGNVVISRPTSIS
;
A
#
# COMPACT_ATOMS: atom_id res chain seq x y z
N MET A 1 3.55 25.18 -27.38
CA MET A 1 3.06 23.91 -26.79
C MET A 1 3.84 22.68 -27.29
N ALA A 2 3.98 22.46 -28.61
CA ALA A 2 4.65 21.27 -29.16
C ALA A 2 6.17 21.14 -28.88
N VAL A 3 6.89 22.25 -28.67
CA VAL A 3 8.32 22.21 -28.31
C VAL A 3 8.50 21.87 -26.83
N LEU A 4 7.69 22.48 -25.95
CA LEU A 4 7.67 22.17 -24.52
C LEU A 4 7.31 20.70 -24.24
N SER A 5 6.37 20.12 -24.98
CA SER A 5 6.00 18.69 -24.81
C SER A 5 7.13 17.74 -25.23
N LYS A 6 7.88 18.06 -26.29
CA LYS A 6 9.04 17.27 -26.72
C LYS A 6 10.17 17.31 -25.69
N SER A 7 10.51 18.51 -25.20
CA SER A 7 11.57 18.68 -24.20
C SER A 7 11.23 17.98 -22.88
N LEU A 8 9.96 18.03 -22.46
CA LEU A 8 9.50 17.32 -21.27
C LEU A 8 9.58 15.80 -21.44
N ALA A 9 9.19 15.28 -22.60
CA ALA A 9 9.27 13.85 -22.91
C ALA A 9 10.74 13.37 -22.92
N THR A 10 11.65 14.14 -23.51
CA THR A 10 13.08 13.78 -23.55
C THR A 10 13.72 13.80 -22.17
N VAL A 11 13.41 14.80 -21.33
CA VAL A 11 13.94 14.88 -19.95
C VAL A 11 13.39 13.73 -19.10
N THR A 12 12.11 13.41 -19.24
CA THR A 12 11.48 12.29 -18.53
C THR A 12 12.09 10.95 -18.95
N GLY A 13 12.26 10.74 -20.26
CA GLY A 13 12.89 9.53 -20.80
C GLY A 13 14.34 9.37 -20.34
N ALA A 14 15.13 10.45 -20.38
CA ALA A 14 16.51 10.44 -19.89
C ALA A 14 16.58 10.15 -18.38
N SER A 15 15.68 10.74 -17.58
CA SER A 15 15.62 10.51 -16.13
C SER A 15 15.27 9.06 -15.80
N LEU A 16 14.30 8.46 -16.52
CA LEU A 16 13.94 7.05 -16.37
C LEU A 16 15.10 6.13 -16.78
N LEU A 17 15.82 6.46 -17.86
CA LEU A 17 16.98 5.70 -18.30
C LEU A 17 18.10 5.72 -17.27
N LEU A 18 18.42 6.90 -16.72
CA LEU A 18 19.41 7.03 -15.65
C LEU A 18 19.02 6.24 -14.40
N LEU A 19 17.74 6.29 -14.02
CA LEU A 19 17.22 5.53 -12.90
C LEU A 19 17.32 4.02 -13.15
N ALA A 20 17.00 3.57 -14.36
CA ALA A 20 17.14 2.17 -14.79
C ALA A 20 18.59 1.69 -14.73
N LEU A 21 19.54 2.49 -15.20
CA LEU A 21 20.98 2.18 -15.15
C LEU A 21 21.55 2.18 -13.72
N ALA A 22 21.03 3.02 -12.83
CA ALA A 22 21.42 3.05 -11.42
C ALA A 22 20.81 1.90 -10.59
N SER A 23 19.67 1.36 -11.04
CA SER A 23 18.89 0.37 -10.31
C SER A 23 19.67 -0.91 -9.92
N PRO A 24 20.55 -1.51 -10.73
CA PRO A 24 21.27 -2.73 -10.31
C PRO A 24 22.20 -2.49 -9.12
N ARG A 25 22.67 -1.26 -8.93
CA ARG A 25 23.66 -0.89 -7.90
C ARG A 25 23.08 -0.21 -6.67
N SER A 26 21.84 0.30 -6.73
CA SER A 26 21.23 1.06 -5.63
C SER A 26 19.82 0.58 -5.33
N GLN A 27 19.60 0.09 -4.11
CA GLN A 27 18.29 -0.33 -3.63
C GLN A 27 17.26 0.82 -3.67
N ARG A 28 17.68 2.06 -3.37
CA ARG A 28 16.80 3.23 -3.48
C ARG A 28 16.40 3.51 -4.92
N ALA A 29 17.35 3.40 -5.86
CA ALA A 29 17.04 3.56 -7.29
C ALA A 29 16.05 2.49 -7.77
N ARG A 30 16.21 1.22 -7.34
CA ARG A 30 15.23 0.15 -7.61
C ARG A 30 13.86 0.44 -7.01
N LEU A 31 13.81 0.90 -5.76
CA LEU A 31 12.57 1.28 -5.11
C LEU A 31 11.80 2.30 -5.96
N TYR A 32 12.45 3.40 -6.35
CA TYR A 32 11.79 4.44 -7.15
C TYR A 32 11.42 3.94 -8.55
N LEU A 33 12.30 3.19 -9.21
CA LEU A 33 12.01 2.63 -10.53
C LEU A 33 10.79 1.71 -10.49
N ASN A 34 10.79 0.73 -9.58
CA ASN A 34 9.70 -0.23 -9.43
C ASN A 34 8.41 0.44 -8.97
N ALA A 35 8.48 1.46 -8.10
CA ALA A 35 7.32 2.26 -7.73
C ALA A 35 6.74 3.04 -8.94
N LEU A 36 7.58 3.62 -9.78
CA LEU A 36 7.14 4.31 -11.01
C LEU A 36 6.53 3.33 -12.01
N LEU A 37 7.15 2.18 -12.23
CA LEU A 37 6.60 1.12 -13.08
C LEU A 37 5.25 0.62 -12.55
N TYR A 38 5.12 0.48 -11.22
CA TYR A 38 3.90 0.05 -10.57
C TYR A 38 2.75 1.05 -10.73
N VAL A 39 3.01 2.33 -10.45
CA VAL A 39 2.01 3.41 -10.59
C VAL A 39 1.66 3.63 -12.06
N GLY A 40 2.65 3.59 -12.96
CA GLY A 40 2.44 3.67 -14.40
C GLY A 40 1.57 2.51 -14.90
N GLY A 41 1.87 1.28 -14.46
CA GLY A 41 1.07 0.09 -14.75
C GLY A 41 -0.35 0.21 -14.24
N LEU A 42 -0.58 0.78 -13.05
CA LEU A 42 -1.93 1.06 -12.54
C LEU A 42 -2.68 2.04 -13.43
N GLY A 43 -2.03 3.10 -13.90
CA GLY A 43 -2.61 4.07 -14.82
C GLY A 43 -3.02 3.42 -16.16
N VAL A 44 -2.09 2.70 -16.78
CA VAL A 44 -2.32 1.96 -18.05
C VAL A 44 -3.46 0.97 -17.89
N CYS A 45 -3.45 0.17 -16.81
CA CYS A 45 -4.50 -0.82 -16.56
C CYS A 45 -5.84 -0.21 -16.16
N SER A 46 -5.88 1.01 -15.63
CA SER A 46 -7.13 1.72 -15.36
C SER A 46 -7.82 2.14 -16.66
N VAL A 47 -7.07 2.68 -17.63
CA VAL A 47 -7.59 2.99 -18.97
C VAL A 47 -8.04 1.71 -19.67
N TRP A 48 -7.17 0.69 -19.69
CA TRP A 48 -7.51 -0.63 -20.22
C TRP A 48 -8.75 -1.22 -19.57
N GLY A 49 -8.90 -1.05 -18.26
CA GLY A 49 -10.05 -1.55 -17.50
C GLY A 49 -11.36 -0.92 -17.93
N VAL A 50 -11.39 0.37 -18.27
CA VAL A 50 -12.58 1.02 -18.83
C VAL A 50 -12.91 0.44 -20.21
N LEU A 51 -11.92 0.27 -21.07
CA LEU A 51 -12.12 -0.32 -22.42
C LEU A 51 -12.64 -1.76 -22.34
N VAL A 52 -11.99 -2.61 -21.54
CA VAL A 52 -12.42 -4.00 -21.28
C VAL A 52 -13.84 -4.01 -20.70
N SER A 53 -14.16 -3.08 -19.79
CA SER A 53 -15.49 -3.01 -19.21
C SER A 53 -16.58 -2.73 -20.25
N ILE A 54 -16.31 -1.83 -21.20
CA ILE A 54 -17.24 -1.53 -22.29
C ILE A 54 -17.42 -2.78 -23.17
N VAL A 55 -16.32 -3.38 -23.64
CA VAL A 55 -16.36 -4.53 -24.54
C VAL A 55 -17.06 -5.73 -23.89
N LEU A 56 -16.66 -6.13 -22.68
CA LEU A 56 -17.23 -7.30 -22.00
C LEU A 56 -18.66 -7.04 -21.48
N SER A 57 -19.09 -5.78 -21.35
CA SER A 57 -20.50 -5.48 -21.05
C SER A 57 -21.42 -5.67 -22.25
N LEU A 58 -20.88 -5.60 -23.47
CA LEU A 58 -21.62 -5.87 -24.71
C LEU A 58 -21.70 -7.37 -25.03
N VAL A 59 -20.78 -8.17 -24.51
CA VAL A 59 -20.78 -9.63 -24.71
C VAL A 59 -21.64 -10.30 -23.63
N PRO A 60 -22.74 -11.00 -24.01
CA PRO A 60 -23.63 -11.65 -23.04
C PRO A 60 -22.88 -12.61 -22.10
N GLY A 61 -23.14 -12.50 -20.80
CA GLY A 61 -22.56 -13.37 -19.77
C GLY A 61 -21.10 -13.07 -19.39
N GLN A 62 -20.40 -12.14 -20.06
CA GLN A 62 -18.97 -11.88 -19.80
C GLN A 62 -18.70 -10.72 -18.84
N ARG A 63 -19.71 -9.91 -18.51
CA ARG A 63 -19.55 -8.75 -17.62
C ARG A 63 -18.92 -9.10 -16.27
N LEU A 64 -19.21 -10.27 -15.71
CA LEU A 64 -18.66 -10.69 -14.41
C LEU A 64 -17.20 -11.17 -14.47
N ASN A 65 -16.61 -11.25 -15.67
CA ASN A 65 -15.19 -11.57 -15.88
C ASN A 65 -14.30 -10.33 -16.04
N ILE A 66 -14.86 -9.12 -16.04
CA ILE A 66 -14.10 -7.87 -16.19
C ILE A 66 -12.96 -7.78 -15.16
N ASN A 67 -13.26 -7.99 -13.86
CA ASN A 67 -12.25 -7.91 -12.80
C ASN A 67 -11.11 -8.90 -13.03
N LYS A 68 -11.41 -10.15 -13.40
CA LYS A 68 -10.40 -11.18 -13.69
C LYS A 68 -9.48 -10.74 -14.83
N VAL A 69 -10.04 -10.28 -15.95
CA VAL A 69 -9.26 -9.89 -17.13
C VAL A 69 -8.34 -8.70 -16.81
N VAL A 70 -8.88 -7.67 -16.18
CA VAL A 70 -8.12 -6.46 -15.85
C VAL A 70 -7.05 -6.75 -14.79
N ALA A 71 -7.40 -7.50 -13.75
CA ALA A 71 -6.44 -7.90 -12.71
C ALA A 71 -5.30 -8.76 -13.28
N ARG A 72 -5.61 -9.74 -14.14
CA ARG A 72 -4.59 -10.55 -14.84
C ARG A 72 -3.72 -9.70 -15.76
N SER A 73 -4.30 -8.74 -16.48
CA SER A 73 -3.56 -7.80 -17.33
C SER A 73 -2.55 -6.99 -16.50
N PHE A 74 -2.98 -6.48 -15.34
CA PHE A 74 -2.11 -5.76 -14.42
C PHE A 74 -0.98 -6.63 -13.87
N TYR A 75 -1.26 -7.88 -13.52
CA TYR A 75 -0.22 -8.83 -13.10
C TYR A 75 0.79 -9.12 -14.21
N TYR A 76 0.35 -9.47 -15.42
CA TYR A 76 1.27 -9.80 -16.50
C TYR A 76 2.09 -8.60 -16.98
N LEU A 77 1.54 -7.39 -16.95
CA LEU A 77 2.28 -6.18 -17.26
C LEU A 77 3.25 -5.82 -16.11
N THR A 78 2.70 -5.47 -14.96
CA THR A 78 3.45 -4.85 -13.86
C THR A 78 4.28 -5.87 -13.08
N GLY A 79 3.78 -7.11 -12.92
CA GLY A 79 4.55 -8.20 -12.30
C GLY A 79 5.79 -8.53 -13.12
N THR A 80 5.69 -8.58 -14.45
CA THR A 80 6.85 -8.77 -15.34
C THR A 80 7.84 -7.62 -15.24
N LEU A 81 7.36 -6.37 -15.26
CA LEU A 81 8.23 -5.18 -15.19
C LEU A 81 8.96 -5.04 -13.84
N THR A 82 8.32 -5.40 -12.74
CA THR A 82 8.91 -5.32 -11.38
C THR A 82 9.66 -6.60 -10.98
N GLY A 83 9.47 -7.69 -11.73
CA GLY A 83 10.02 -9.00 -11.43
C GLY A 83 9.33 -9.71 -10.26
N ILE A 84 8.10 -9.31 -9.91
CA ILE A 84 7.27 -10.00 -8.93
C ILE A 84 6.52 -11.15 -9.60
N ARG A 85 6.71 -12.36 -9.08
CA ARG A 85 6.03 -13.57 -9.52
C ARG A 85 5.28 -14.21 -8.36
N PHE A 86 4.24 -14.96 -8.71
CA PHE A 86 3.46 -15.70 -7.74
C PHE A 86 3.36 -17.18 -8.10
N GLU A 87 3.67 -18.02 -7.12
CA GLU A 87 3.40 -19.45 -7.14
C GLU A 87 2.12 -19.71 -6.37
N VAL A 88 1.24 -20.55 -6.93
CA VAL A 88 -0.09 -20.79 -6.35
C VAL A 88 -0.25 -22.27 -6.05
N GLU A 89 -0.66 -22.56 -4.83
CA GLU A 89 -1.11 -23.87 -4.37
C GLU A 89 -2.60 -23.80 -4.00
N GLY A 90 -3.36 -24.86 -4.27
CA GLY A 90 -4.79 -24.92 -3.93
C GLY A 90 -5.73 -24.21 -4.92
N GLU A 91 -5.25 -23.76 -6.09
CA GLU A 91 -6.08 -23.06 -7.08
C GLU A 91 -7.32 -23.88 -7.49
N GLU A 92 -7.26 -25.21 -7.37
CA GLU A 92 -8.36 -26.14 -7.60
C GLU A 92 -9.57 -25.89 -6.67
N HIS A 93 -9.39 -25.29 -5.49
CA HIS A 93 -10.49 -24.95 -4.58
C HIS A 93 -11.44 -23.88 -5.14
N PHE A 94 -11.04 -23.13 -6.19
CA PHE A 94 -11.94 -22.25 -6.94
C PHE A 94 -12.75 -22.96 -8.03
N SER A 95 -12.46 -24.23 -8.33
CA SER A 95 -13.06 -24.95 -9.46
C SER A 95 -14.54 -25.28 -9.26
N ASN A 96 -15.01 -25.23 -8.01
CA ASN A 96 -16.42 -25.34 -7.70
C ASN A 96 -17.13 -24.13 -8.30
N LYS A 97 -18.02 -24.36 -9.28
CA LYS A 97 -18.81 -23.31 -9.95
C LYS A 97 -19.83 -22.62 -9.01
N SER A 98 -19.73 -22.81 -7.70
CA SER A 98 -20.61 -22.22 -6.70
C SER A 98 -20.04 -20.90 -6.19
N PRO A 99 -20.89 -19.92 -5.83
CA PRO A 99 -20.40 -18.66 -5.31
C PRO A 99 -19.79 -18.87 -3.92
N ALA A 100 -18.79 -18.06 -3.58
CA ALA A 100 -18.12 -18.10 -2.29
C ALA A 100 -17.75 -16.70 -1.79
N VAL A 101 -17.52 -16.60 -0.48
CA VAL A 101 -16.84 -15.44 0.12
C VAL A 101 -15.35 -15.78 0.19
N LEU A 102 -14.54 -15.13 -0.63
CA LEU A 102 -13.09 -15.31 -0.68
C LEU A 102 -12.45 -14.34 0.30
N VAL A 103 -11.64 -14.83 1.24
CA VAL A 103 -11.01 -13.99 2.27
C VAL A 103 -9.49 -14.03 2.15
N GLY A 104 -8.88 -12.88 1.84
CA GLY A 104 -7.43 -12.72 1.71
C GLY A 104 -6.81 -11.94 2.86
N ASN A 105 -5.56 -12.20 3.22
CA ASN A 105 -4.78 -11.30 4.08
C ASN A 105 -4.38 -10.02 3.32
N HIS A 106 -4.33 -8.88 4.00
CA HIS A 106 -4.06 -7.57 3.41
C HIS A 106 -2.80 -6.94 3.99
N GLN A 107 -1.70 -7.05 3.27
CA GLN A 107 -0.39 -6.62 3.75
C GLN A 107 -0.06 -5.19 3.30
N THR A 108 -0.09 -4.90 1.99
CA THR A 108 0.36 -3.61 1.43
C THR A 108 -0.37 -3.24 0.12
N GLY A 109 0.13 -2.22 -0.59
CA GLY A 109 -0.34 -1.91 -1.94
C GLY A 109 -0.07 -3.01 -2.96
N ILE A 110 0.98 -3.83 -2.78
CA ILE A 110 1.38 -4.92 -3.67
C ILE A 110 0.31 -6.02 -3.78
N ASP A 111 -0.65 -6.05 -2.86
CA ASP A 111 -1.76 -7.00 -2.90
C ASP A 111 -2.60 -6.91 -4.19
N ILE A 112 -2.51 -5.82 -4.96
CA ILE A 112 -3.16 -5.73 -6.27
C ILE A 112 -2.51 -6.68 -7.29
N LEU A 113 -1.19 -6.93 -7.22
CA LEU A 113 -0.53 -7.96 -8.04
C LEU A 113 -0.90 -9.36 -7.57
N TYR A 114 -1.00 -9.57 -6.26
CA TYR A 114 -1.52 -10.80 -5.67
C TYR A 114 -2.92 -11.12 -6.21
N LEU A 115 -3.86 -10.17 -6.09
CA LEU A 115 -5.18 -10.27 -6.71
C LEU A 115 -5.04 -10.53 -8.21
N GLY A 116 -4.18 -9.78 -8.90
CA GLY A 116 -3.94 -9.95 -10.32
C GLY A 116 -3.59 -11.39 -10.73
N ARG A 117 -2.78 -12.10 -9.94
CA ARG A 117 -2.46 -13.51 -10.19
C ARG A 117 -3.63 -14.44 -9.89
N ILE A 118 -4.46 -14.20 -8.88
CA ILE A 118 -5.37 -15.25 -8.39
C ILE A 118 -6.86 -14.94 -8.58
N PHE A 119 -7.23 -13.72 -8.98
CA PHE A 119 -8.62 -13.29 -9.00
C PHE A 119 -9.48 -14.22 -9.89
N PRO A 120 -10.49 -14.89 -9.32
CA PRO A 120 -11.28 -15.86 -10.08
C PRO A 120 -12.27 -15.16 -11.01
N GLY A 121 -12.82 -15.93 -11.94
CA GLY A 121 -13.93 -15.46 -12.79
C GLY A 121 -15.20 -15.34 -11.94
N PHE A 122 -16.17 -14.57 -12.42
CA PHE A 122 -17.46 -14.39 -11.72
C PHE A 122 -17.30 -13.95 -10.26
N ALA A 123 -16.36 -13.03 -10.01
CA ALA A 123 -16.12 -12.48 -8.69
C ALA A 123 -16.11 -10.94 -8.72
N SER A 124 -16.57 -10.34 -7.62
CA SER A 124 -16.44 -8.91 -7.35
C SER A 124 -15.48 -8.67 -6.19
N ILE A 125 -14.88 -7.49 -6.14
CA ILE A 125 -13.97 -7.06 -5.08
C ILE A 125 -14.67 -6.05 -4.18
N MET A 126 -14.52 -6.22 -2.86
CA MET A 126 -14.90 -5.21 -1.89
C MET A 126 -13.86 -4.08 -1.83
N ALA A 127 -14.31 -2.84 -1.99
CA ALA A 127 -13.46 -1.67 -2.08
C ALA A 127 -13.86 -0.55 -1.10
N LYS A 128 -12.90 0.33 -0.79
CA LYS A 128 -13.14 1.55 0.00
C LYS A 128 -13.99 2.53 -0.81
N GLN A 129 -15.02 3.14 -0.22
CA GLN A 129 -15.95 4.03 -0.94
C GLN A 129 -15.26 5.16 -1.70
N GLU A 130 -14.20 5.74 -1.14
CA GLU A 130 -13.47 6.86 -1.71
C GLU A 130 -12.77 6.49 -3.03
N LEU A 131 -12.47 5.22 -3.28
CA LEU A 131 -11.88 4.76 -4.55
C LEU A 131 -12.82 4.97 -5.73
N LYS A 132 -14.14 5.11 -5.49
CA LYS A 132 -15.12 5.45 -6.54
C LYS A 132 -14.76 6.75 -7.26
N PHE A 133 -14.09 7.68 -6.58
CA PHE A 133 -13.75 9.00 -7.10
C PHE A 133 -12.34 9.07 -7.69
N ALA A 134 -11.55 7.98 -7.61
CA ALA A 134 -10.24 7.93 -8.23
C ALA A 134 -10.41 8.00 -9.76
N PRO A 135 -9.75 8.94 -10.47
CA PRO A 135 -9.89 9.07 -11.92
C PRO A 135 -9.50 7.78 -12.64
N LEU A 136 -10.35 7.36 -13.58
CA LEU A 136 -10.26 6.14 -14.39
C LEU A 136 -10.42 4.84 -13.60
N LEU A 137 -9.68 4.69 -12.49
CA LEU A 137 -9.76 3.54 -11.59
C LEU A 137 -11.19 3.39 -11.03
N GLY A 138 -11.78 4.47 -10.51
CA GLY A 138 -13.11 4.46 -9.94
C GLY A 138 -14.19 4.12 -10.98
N GLN A 139 -14.07 4.65 -12.20
CA GLN A 139 -15.00 4.35 -13.30
C GLN A 139 -14.90 2.87 -13.72
N TYR A 140 -13.68 2.33 -13.87
CA TYR A 140 -13.48 0.89 -14.09
C TYR A 140 -14.11 0.06 -12.96
N MET A 141 -13.85 0.41 -11.70
CA MET A 141 -14.37 -0.33 -10.55
C MET A 141 -15.91 -0.29 -10.48
N LEU A 142 -16.54 0.81 -10.88
CA LEU A 142 -18.00 0.88 -11.01
C LEU A 142 -18.53 -0.04 -12.11
N LEU A 143 -17.92 0.00 -13.30
CA LEU A 143 -18.39 -0.79 -14.45
C LEU A 143 -18.22 -2.30 -14.24
N SER A 144 -17.10 -2.69 -13.62
CA SER A 144 -16.78 -4.07 -13.24
C SER A 144 -17.59 -4.61 -12.06
N GLY A 145 -18.42 -3.78 -11.44
CA GLY A 145 -19.33 -4.19 -10.36
C GLY A 145 -18.66 -4.34 -8.99
N ALA A 146 -17.58 -3.60 -8.72
CA ALA A 146 -16.95 -3.57 -7.40
C ALA A 146 -17.94 -3.11 -6.32
N VAL A 147 -17.81 -3.69 -5.12
CA VAL A 147 -18.69 -3.40 -3.98
C VAL A 147 -18.03 -2.35 -3.10
N PHE A 148 -18.51 -1.12 -3.19
CA PHE A 148 -17.99 -0.01 -2.39
C PHE A 148 -18.61 0.01 -1.00
N ILE A 149 -17.76 0.05 0.03
CA ILE A 149 -18.17 0.05 1.44
C ILE A 149 -17.70 1.32 2.13
N ASN A 150 -18.64 1.98 2.81
CA ASN A 150 -18.35 3.02 3.79
C ASN A 150 -17.99 2.38 5.12
N ARG A 151 -16.70 2.22 5.40
CA ARG A 151 -16.22 1.59 6.66
C ARG A 151 -16.57 2.40 7.92
N LYS A 152 -16.96 3.67 7.76
CA LYS A 152 -17.39 4.54 8.86
C LYS A 152 -18.89 4.43 9.15
N ASN A 153 -19.68 3.91 8.20
CA ASN A 153 -21.14 3.75 8.35
C ASN A 153 -21.52 2.27 8.32
N ARG A 154 -21.85 1.73 9.50
CA ARG A 154 -22.25 0.34 9.68
C ARG A 154 -23.52 -0.01 8.90
N HIS A 155 -24.50 0.91 8.85
CA HIS A 155 -25.77 0.68 8.17
C HIS A 155 -25.59 0.56 6.66
N ASP A 156 -24.78 1.43 6.06
CA ASP A 156 -24.44 1.36 4.63
C ASP A 156 -23.71 0.06 4.30
N SER A 157 -22.80 -0.37 5.18
CA SER A 157 -22.08 -1.64 5.04
C SER A 157 -23.05 -2.82 5.03
N ILE A 158 -24.02 -2.86 5.96
CA ILE A 158 -25.04 -3.92 6.03
C ILE A 158 -25.89 -3.94 4.75
N LYS A 159 -26.37 -2.79 4.27
CA LYS A 159 -27.13 -2.70 3.01
C LYS A 159 -26.35 -3.23 1.82
N ALA A 160 -25.07 -2.87 1.70
CA ALA A 160 -24.22 -3.36 0.63
C ALA A 160 -24.02 -4.88 0.70
N PHE A 161 -23.79 -5.44 1.89
CA PHE A 161 -23.70 -6.90 2.06
C PHE A 161 -25.02 -7.60 1.70
N ALA A 162 -26.18 -7.07 2.09
CA ALA A 162 -27.48 -7.64 1.72
C ALA A 162 -27.67 -7.68 0.19
N GLN A 163 -27.33 -6.59 -0.50
CA GLN A 163 -27.38 -6.55 -1.96
C GLN A 163 -26.44 -7.57 -2.60
N VAL A 164 -25.23 -7.70 -2.06
CA VAL A 164 -24.27 -8.72 -2.54
C VAL A 164 -24.80 -10.12 -2.32
N GLY A 165 -25.36 -10.45 -1.15
CA GLY A 165 -25.92 -11.78 -0.88
C GLY A 165 -27.01 -12.17 -1.88
N ALA A 166 -27.87 -11.22 -2.27
CA ALA A 166 -28.84 -11.42 -3.35
C ALA A 166 -28.17 -11.68 -4.70
N ASP A 167 -27.11 -10.93 -5.04
CA ASP A 167 -26.34 -11.11 -6.28
C ASP A 167 -25.55 -12.42 -6.31
N MET A 168 -25.03 -12.90 -5.18
CA MET A 168 -24.35 -14.20 -5.08
C MET A 168 -25.27 -15.32 -5.56
N LYS A 169 -26.51 -15.34 -5.07
CA LYS A 169 -27.51 -16.37 -5.42
C LYS A 169 -28.01 -16.22 -6.86
N ARG A 170 -28.34 -15.00 -7.30
CA ARG A 170 -28.96 -14.77 -8.62
C ARG A 170 -27.98 -14.83 -9.78
N LYS A 171 -26.73 -14.39 -9.58
CA LYS A 171 -25.74 -14.19 -10.64
C LYS A 171 -24.55 -15.14 -10.53
N ASN A 172 -24.58 -16.07 -9.58
CA ASN A 172 -23.46 -16.96 -9.27
C ASN A 172 -22.16 -16.18 -9.01
N LEU A 173 -22.29 -15.08 -8.25
CA LEU A 173 -21.21 -14.12 -8.02
C LEU A 173 -20.47 -14.44 -6.72
N SER A 174 -19.15 -14.58 -6.78
CA SER A 174 -18.30 -14.62 -5.59
C SER A 174 -17.90 -13.21 -5.13
N LEU A 175 -17.55 -13.05 -3.86
CA LEU A 175 -17.04 -11.77 -3.34
C LEU A 175 -15.67 -11.99 -2.71
N TRP A 176 -14.69 -11.25 -3.20
CA TRP A 176 -13.39 -11.12 -2.56
C TRP A 176 -13.41 -10.03 -1.49
N VAL A 177 -12.97 -10.36 -0.28
CA VAL A 177 -12.86 -9.45 0.85
C VAL A 177 -11.51 -9.58 1.53
N PHE A 178 -10.95 -8.46 1.97
CA PHE A 178 -9.87 -8.42 2.94
C PHE A 178 -10.49 -8.16 4.33
N PRO A 179 -10.70 -9.19 5.16
CA PRO A 179 -11.51 -9.07 6.38
C PRO A 179 -10.83 -8.20 7.46
N GLU A 180 -9.51 -7.98 7.39
CA GLU A 180 -8.79 -7.00 8.22
C GLU A 180 -9.33 -5.57 8.03
N GLY A 181 -9.87 -5.27 6.84
CA GLY A 181 -10.45 -3.97 6.52
C GLY A 181 -9.45 -2.82 6.45
N THR A 182 -8.14 -3.10 6.47
CA THR A 182 -7.01 -2.21 6.20
C THR A 182 -5.77 -3.05 5.89
N ARG A 183 -4.71 -2.41 5.37
CA ARG A 183 -3.40 -3.03 5.16
C ARG A 183 -2.67 -3.13 6.50
N SER A 184 -2.12 -4.29 6.82
CA SER A 184 -1.39 -4.52 8.07
C SER A 184 -0.05 -3.76 8.12
N ASN A 185 0.69 -3.75 7.01
CA ASN A 185 2.06 -3.20 6.91
C ASN A 185 3.01 -3.69 8.01
N LEU A 186 2.75 -4.87 8.57
CA LEU A 186 3.59 -5.44 9.61
C LEU A 186 4.94 -5.88 9.04
N PRO A 187 6.04 -5.78 9.80
CA PRO A 187 7.35 -6.26 9.36
C PRO A 187 7.60 -7.75 9.65
N PHE A 188 6.59 -8.45 10.17
CA PHE A 188 6.62 -9.87 10.54
C PHE A 188 5.32 -10.58 10.10
N PRO A 189 5.31 -11.92 9.97
CA PRO A 189 4.16 -12.69 9.47
C PRO A 189 3.03 -12.79 10.50
N ASP A 190 2.14 -11.79 10.51
CA ASP A 190 0.93 -11.77 11.35
C ASP A 190 -0.24 -11.10 10.62
N LEU A 191 -1.44 -11.21 11.20
CA LEU A 191 -2.71 -10.72 10.67
C LEU A 191 -3.39 -9.78 11.65
N LEU A 192 -4.04 -8.72 11.16
CA LEU A 192 -4.93 -7.92 12.01
C LEU A 192 -6.20 -8.70 12.41
N PRO A 193 -6.97 -8.23 13.41
CA PRO A 193 -8.28 -8.79 13.71
C PRO A 193 -9.24 -8.70 12.51
N PHE A 194 -10.03 -9.76 12.31
CA PHE A 194 -10.98 -9.84 11.21
C PHE A 194 -12.32 -9.21 11.58
N LYS A 195 -12.88 -8.45 10.64
CA LYS A 195 -14.24 -7.90 10.73
C LYS A 195 -15.26 -8.97 10.33
N LYS A 196 -16.36 -9.05 11.09
CA LYS A 196 -17.40 -10.09 10.94
C LYS A 196 -18.30 -9.96 9.70
N GLY A 197 -18.28 -8.84 8.98
CA GLY A 197 -19.24 -8.55 7.91
C GLY A 197 -19.25 -9.59 6.78
N ALA A 198 -18.06 -10.02 6.32
CA ALA A 198 -17.92 -11.05 5.29
C ALA A 198 -18.43 -12.43 5.77
N PHE A 199 -18.24 -12.73 7.05
CA PHE A 199 -18.66 -13.99 7.68
C PHE A 199 -20.17 -14.04 7.87
N HIS A 200 -20.80 -12.94 8.30
CA HIS A 200 -22.26 -12.82 8.29
C HIS A 200 -22.84 -13.00 6.89
N LEU A 201 -22.24 -12.38 5.86
CA LEU A 201 -22.67 -12.57 4.47
C LEU A 201 -22.61 -14.05 4.07
N ALA A 202 -21.50 -14.74 4.38
CA ALA A 202 -21.31 -16.15 4.04
C ALA A 202 -22.40 -17.03 4.67
N VAL A 203 -22.64 -16.87 5.98
CA VAL A 203 -23.66 -17.61 6.73
C VAL A 203 -25.07 -17.30 6.21
N GLN A 204 -25.44 -16.02 6.06
CA GLN A 204 -26.78 -15.63 5.58
C GLN A 204 -27.05 -16.10 4.15
N SER A 205 -26.00 -16.15 3.32
CA SER A 205 -26.13 -16.60 1.93
C SER A 205 -26.01 -18.12 1.79
N GLY A 206 -25.56 -18.83 2.85
CA GLY A 206 -25.29 -20.27 2.83
C GLY A 206 -24.14 -20.65 1.90
N VAL A 207 -23.21 -19.72 1.63
CA VAL A 207 -22.08 -19.92 0.70
C VAL A 207 -20.78 -20.14 1.47
N PRO A 208 -19.87 -21.01 0.99
CA PRO A 208 -18.65 -21.31 1.71
C PRO A 208 -17.71 -20.09 1.78
N ILE A 209 -16.84 -20.11 2.78
CA ILE A 209 -15.70 -19.20 2.88
C ILE A 209 -14.49 -19.93 2.29
N ILE A 210 -13.75 -19.26 1.40
CA ILE A 210 -12.48 -19.79 0.87
C ILE A 210 -11.36 -18.86 1.35
N PRO A 211 -10.54 -19.29 2.33
CA PRO A 211 -9.39 -18.51 2.76
C PRO A 211 -8.26 -18.56 1.73
N VAL A 212 -7.64 -17.42 1.46
CA VAL A 212 -6.49 -17.30 0.54
C VAL A 212 -5.36 -16.57 1.24
N VAL A 213 -4.26 -17.27 1.47
CA VAL A 213 -3.12 -16.78 2.24
C VAL A 213 -1.98 -16.44 1.29
N CYS A 214 -1.63 -15.17 1.20
CA CYS A 214 -0.44 -14.69 0.52
C CYS A 214 0.72 -14.64 1.52
N GLU A 215 1.83 -15.27 1.16
CA GLU A 215 3.07 -15.30 1.95
C GLU A 215 3.48 -13.89 2.39
N HIS A 216 4.07 -13.80 3.57
CA HIS A 216 4.63 -12.56 4.06
C HIS A 216 5.78 -12.07 3.15
N TYR A 217 5.56 -10.94 2.47
CA TYR A 217 6.49 -10.45 1.45
C TYR A 217 7.24 -9.18 1.84
N HIS A 218 7.27 -8.81 3.13
CA HIS A 218 7.97 -7.60 3.60
C HIS A 218 9.45 -7.57 3.20
N ARG A 219 10.10 -8.73 3.03
CA ARG A 219 11.48 -8.83 2.49
C ARG A 219 11.63 -8.24 1.08
N LEU A 220 10.59 -8.30 0.26
CA LEU A 220 10.58 -7.78 -1.11
C LEU A 220 10.08 -6.34 -1.15
N PHE A 221 9.10 -5.99 -0.30
CA PHE A 221 8.48 -4.68 -0.33
C PHE A 221 8.33 -4.06 1.06
N ASP A 222 8.94 -2.89 1.20
CA ASP A 222 8.68 -1.90 2.25
C ASP A 222 8.72 -0.53 1.58
N GLY A 223 7.57 0.15 1.57
CA GLY A 223 7.38 1.41 0.85
C GLY A 223 8.35 2.54 1.25
N LYS A 224 9.11 2.38 2.34
CA LYS A 224 10.14 3.34 2.75
C LYS A 224 11.53 2.99 2.24
N THR A 225 11.83 1.72 2.01
CA THR A 225 13.23 1.27 1.87
C THR A 225 13.49 0.36 0.67
N ARG A 226 12.53 -0.46 0.24
CA ARG A 226 12.78 -1.51 -0.77
C ARG A 226 11.56 -1.87 -1.59
N PHE A 227 11.81 -2.15 -2.86
CA PHE A 227 10.88 -2.82 -3.75
C PHE A 227 11.73 -3.68 -4.69
N GLU A 228 11.86 -4.95 -4.35
CA GLU A 228 12.75 -5.92 -4.99
C GLU A 228 11.95 -6.99 -5.73
N SER A 229 12.55 -7.55 -6.77
CA SER A 229 12.02 -8.68 -7.51
C SER A 229 12.02 -9.95 -6.67
N GLY A 230 11.10 -10.87 -6.94
CA GLY A 230 11.06 -12.12 -6.22
C GLY A 230 9.81 -12.93 -6.50
N THR A 231 9.79 -14.15 -5.96
CA THR A 231 8.62 -15.02 -6.00
C THR A 231 7.95 -15.03 -4.63
N ILE A 232 6.64 -14.92 -4.62
CA ILE A 232 5.77 -14.91 -3.44
C ILE A 232 4.80 -16.08 -3.56
N LYS A 233 4.66 -16.89 -2.51
CA LYS A 233 3.71 -18.00 -2.51
C LYS A 233 2.30 -17.55 -2.14
N ILE A 234 1.30 -18.17 -2.76
CA ILE A 234 -0.09 -18.04 -2.40
C ILE A 234 -0.65 -19.44 -2.17
N LYS A 235 -1.34 -19.62 -1.04
CA LYS A 235 -2.08 -20.84 -0.76
C LYS A 235 -3.56 -20.55 -0.62
N VAL A 236 -4.36 -21.20 -1.45
CA VAL A 236 -5.81 -21.26 -1.29
C VAL A 236 -6.10 -22.41 -0.35
N LEU A 237 -6.80 -22.15 0.76
CA LEU A 237 -7.16 -23.17 1.73
C LEU A 237 -8.50 -23.84 1.34
N PRO A 238 -8.76 -25.06 1.84
CA PRO A 238 -10.02 -25.75 1.58
C PRO A 238 -11.25 -24.90 1.95
N PRO A 239 -12.33 -24.97 1.15
CA PRO A 239 -13.57 -24.25 1.45
C PRO A 239 -14.17 -24.66 2.80
N ILE A 240 -14.65 -23.69 3.55
CA ILE A 240 -15.32 -23.88 4.85
C ILE A 240 -16.81 -23.69 4.64
N ALA A 241 -17.58 -24.78 4.77
CA ALA A 241 -19.02 -24.76 4.61
C ALA A 241 -19.70 -23.93 5.71
N THR A 242 -20.72 -23.15 5.34
CA THR A 242 -21.46 -22.28 6.26
C THR A 242 -22.96 -22.56 6.27
N SER A 243 -23.44 -23.47 5.41
CA SER A 243 -24.86 -23.78 5.24
C SER A 243 -25.54 -24.34 6.49
N HIS A 244 -24.76 -24.90 7.42
CA HIS A 244 -25.23 -25.45 8.69
C HIS A 244 -25.07 -24.47 9.86
N LEU A 245 -24.50 -23.28 9.62
CA LEU A 245 -24.21 -22.28 10.65
C LEU A 245 -25.31 -21.23 10.73
N THR A 246 -25.38 -20.58 11.89
CA THR A 246 -26.32 -19.50 12.20
C THR A 246 -25.57 -18.21 12.55
N ALA A 247 -26.31 -17.13 12.83
CA ALA A 247 -25.70 -15.85 13.19
C ALA A 247 -24.84 -15.92 14.47
N ASP A 248 -25.17 -16.83 15.38
CA ASP A 248 -24.47 -17.00 16.66
C ASP A 248 -23.07 -17.60 16.46
N ASP A 249 -22.90 -18.46 15.45
CA ASP A 249 -21.64 -19.12 15.11
C ASP A 249 -20.62 -18.18 14.43
N VAL A 250 -21.05 -16.98 13.98
CA VAL A 250 -20.22 -16.09 13.15
C VAL A 250 -18.95 -15.63 13.87
N THR A 251 -19.01 -15.46 15.19
CA THR A 251 -17.84 -15.06 15.97
C THR A 251 -16.76 -16.14 15.93
N ASP A 252 -17.15 -17.39 16.19
CA ASP A 252 -16.23 -18.52 16.23
C ASP A 252 -15.72 -18.87 14.84
N LEU A 253 -16.58 -18.78 13.82
CA LEU A 253 -16.18 -18.90 12.42
C LEU A 253 -15.11 -17.85 12.07
N THR A 254 -15.33 -16.58 12.42
CA THR A 254 -14.37 -15.50 12.14
C THR A 254 -13.01 -15.78 12.77
N ASN A 255 -13.00 -16.17 14.05
CA ASN A 255 -11.77 -16.45 14.80
C ASN A 255 -11.05 -17.70 14.25
N SER A 256 -11.81 -18.76 13.95
CA SER A 256 -11.28 -20.01 13.38
C SER A 256 -10.65 -19.79 12.01
N VAL A 257 -11.31 -19.04 11.12
CA VAL A 257 -10.74 -18.69 9.81
C VAL A 257 -9.49 -17.84 9.95
N ARG A 258 -9.49 -16.82 10.82
CA ARG A 258 -8.30 -16.01 11.08
C ARG A 258 -7.14 -16.88 11.57
N GLN A 259 -7.41 -17.79 12.52
CA GLN A 259 -6.38 -18.66 13.09
C GLN A 259 -5.79 -19.59 12.03
N LYS A 260 -6.64 -20.26 11.22
CA LYS A 260 -6.19 -21.10 10.10
C LYS A 260 -5.30 -20.34 9.11
N MET A 261 -5.68 -19.11 8.76
CA MET A 261 -4.87 -18.27 7.87
C MET A 261 -3.56 -17.83 8.51
N LEU A 262 -3.55 -17.53 9.81
CA LEU A 262 -2.35 -17.14 10.55
C LEU A 262 -1.36 -18.29 10.68
N ASP A 263 -1.85 -19.49 11.00
CA ASP A 263 -1.04 -20.69 11.12
C ASP A 263 -0.36 -21.02 9.78
N GLU A 264 -1.12 -20.94 8.68
CA GLU A 264 -0.57 -21.12 7.35
C GLU A 264 0.43 -20.02 6.97
N LEU A 265 0.14 -18.75 7.28
CA LEU A 265 1.06 -17.63 7.02
C LEU A 265 2.41 -17.86 7.72
N LYS A 266 2.39 -18.30 8.98
CA LYS A 266 3.59 -18.61 9.77
C LYS A 266 4.31 -19.85 9.23
N ALA A 267 3.57 -20.88 8.82
CA ALA A 267 4.16 -22.08 8.23
C ALA A 267 4.89 -21.77 6.91
N MET A 268 4.28 -21.00 6.01
CA MET A 268 4.92 -20.55 4.77
C MET A 268 6.16 -19.70 5.05
N ASP A 269 6.10 -18.81 6.06
CA ASP A 269 7.25 -18.01 6.46
C ASP A 269 8.42 -18.86 6.95
N ALA A 270 8.15 -19.84 7.81
CA ALA A 270 9.15 -20.77 8.33
C ALA A 270 9.77 -21.63 7.21
N GLN A 271 8.95 -22.15 6.29
CA GLN A 271 9.43 -22.91 5.13
C GLN A 271 10.34 -22.08 4.23
N ARG A 272 9.99 -20.82 3.98
CA ARG A 272 10.85 -19.90 3.23
C ARG A 272 12.18 -19.69 3.96
N GLN A 273 12.15 -19.37 5.26
CA GLN A 273 13.36 -19.16 6.04
C GLN A 273 14.29 -20.38 5.99
N GLN A 274 13.74 -21.60 6.09
CA GLN A 274 14.51 -22.84 5.94
C GLN A 274 15.15 -22.95 4.56
N HIS A 275 14.41 -22.66 3.50
CA HIS A 275 14.91 -22.66 2.13
C HIS A 275 16.03 -21.63 1.91
N ASP A 276 15.87 -20.42 2.45
CA ASP A 276 16.87 -19.34 2.35
C ASP A 276 18.17 -19.73 3.09
N VAL A 277 18.07 -20.36 4.26
CA VAL A 277 19.22 -20.88 5.00
C VAL A 277 19.92 -22.00 4.24
N ALA A 278 19.16 -22.98 3.73
CA ALA A 278 19.71 -24.09 2.96
C ALA A 278 20.44 -23.63 1.69
N ALA A 279 19.86 -22.68 0.95
CA ALA A 279 20.47 -22.08 -0.23
C ALA A 279 21.76 -21.32 0.11
N THR A 280 21.78 -20.62 1.25
CA THR A 280 22.98 -19.92 1.73
C THR A 280 24.11 -20.88 2.07
N ILE A 281 23.80 -22.00 2.75
CA ILE A 281 24.78 -23.04 3.08
C ILE A 281 25.33 -23.69 1.81
N ALA A 282 24.45 -24.12 0.90
CA ALA A 282 24.86 -24.73 -0.37
C ALA A 282 25.73 -23.78 -1.22
N GLY A 283 25.39 -22.49 -1.26
CA GLY A 283 26.20 -21.47 -1.93
C GLY A 283 27.57 -21.25 -1.28
N ALA A 284 27.64 -21.29 0.06
CA ALA A 284 28.90 -21.18 0.79
C ALA A 284 29.81 -22.40 0.57
N ASP A 285 29.23 -23.61 0.52
CA ASP A 285 29.96 -24.85 0.24
C ASP A 285 30.47 -24.88 -1.21
N ALA A 286 29.66 -24.44 -2.18
CA ALA A 286 30.07 -24.32 -3.58
C ALA A 286 31.20 -23.27 -3.77
N ALA A 287 31.13 -22.15 -3.05
CA ALA A 287 32.19 -21.13 -3.06
C ALA A 287 33.50 -21.62 -2.41
N GLN A 288 33.42 -22.50 -1.39
CA GLN A 288 34.60 -23.13 -0.79
C GLN A 288 35.26 -24.16 -1.70
N GLN A 289 34.49 -24.91 -2.48
CA GLN A 289 35.01 -25.92 -3.41
C GLN A 289 35.65 -25.30 -4.68
N GLN A 290 35.34 -24.04 -4.99
CA GLN A 290 35.90 -23.31 -6.15
C GLN A 290 37.10 -22.41 -5.83
N MET A 291 37.61 -22.37 -4.60
CA MET A 291 38.85 -21.64 -4.30
C MET A 291 40.08 -22.53 -4.56
N PRO A 292 40.94 -22.23 -5.56
CA PRO A 292 42.22 -22.91 -5.66
C PRO A 292 43.01 -22.65 -4.37
N ALA A 293 43.61 -23.71 -3.81
CA ALA A 293 44.42 -23.63 -2.61
C ALA A 293 45.40 -22.45 -2.73
N PRO A 294 45.42 -21.48 -1.80
CA PRO A 294 46.30 -20.33 -1.92
C PRO A 294 47.74 -20.84 -1.86
N ARG A 295 48.51 -20.59 -2.93
CA ARG A 295 49.96 -20.78 -2.94
C ARG A 295 50.56 -19.75 -1.98
N LEU A 296 50.66 -20.11 -0.71
CA LEU A 296 51.17 -19.25 0.36
C LEU A 296 52.71 -19.27 0.35
N GLY A 297 53.31 -18.29 -0.34
CA GLY A 297 54.70 -17.91 -0.15
C GLY A 297 54.78 -16.44 0.31
N GLY A 298 55.53 -16.19 1.38
CA GLY A 298 55.84 -14.83 1.86
C GLY A 298 54.90 -14.26 2.94
N ILE A 299 55.04 -12.95 3.17
CA ILE A 299 54.49 -12.17 4.30
C ILE A 299 52.96 -12.35 4.46
N ALA A 300 52.23 -12.65 3.38
CA ALA A 300 50.80 -12.98 3.40
C ALA A 300 50.47 -14.26 4.19
N GLY A 301 51.34 -15.28 4.17
CA GLY A 301 51.19 -16.51 4.96
C GLY A 301 51.48 -16.32 6.44
N LEU A 302 52.31 -15.34 6.79
CA LEU A 302 52.56 -14.95 8.19
C LEU A 302 51.34 -14.21 8.77
N MET A 303 50.72 -13.32 7.99
CA MET A 303 49.53 -12.56 8.41
C MET A 303 48.28 -13.44 8.54
N ALA A 304 48.14 -14.49 7.73
CA ALA A 304 47.06 -15.48 7.85
C ALA A 304 47.16 -16.36 9.11
N LYS A 305 48.37 -16.55 9.67
CA LYS A 305 48.59 -17.22 10.97
C LYS A 305 48.35 -16.31 12.16
N LEU A 306 48.57 -15.00 12.02
CA LEU A 306 48.38 -13.98 13.07
C LEU A 306 46.92 -13.54 13.22
N VAL A 307 46.16 -13.51 12.12
CA VAL A 307 44.72 -13.22 12.13
C VAL A 307 43.98 -14.55 12.04
N GLY A 308 43.77 -15.18 13.20
CA GLY A 308 43.15 -16.50 13.31
C GLY A 308 41.91 -16.65 12.43
N THR A 309 41.95 -17.59 11.49
CA THR A 309 40.81 -17.99 10.65
C THR A 309 39.80 -18.71 11.52
N GLY A 310 38.92 -17.96 12.19
CA GLY A 310 37.78 -18.51 12.90
C GLY A 310 36.91 -19.32 11.93
N SER A 311 36.60 -20.57 12.29
CA SER A 311 35.84 -21.46 11.41
C SER A 311 34.49 -20.84 11.02
N PRO A 312 34.05 -20.97 9.76
CA PRO A 312 32.78 -20.43 9.27
C PRO A 312 31.59 -20.87 10.12
N GLN A 313 31.58 -22.13 10.57
CA GLN A 313 30.51 -22.72 11.40
C GLN A 313 30.21 -21.93 12.67
N ARG A 314 31.24 -21.42 13.37
CA ARG A 314 31.06 -20.65 14.62
C ARG A 314 30.47 -19.27 14.39
N LYS A 315 30.63 -18.71 13.18
CA LYS A 315 30.02 -17.42 12.78
C LYS A 315 28.55 -17.60 12.41
N THR A 316 28.21 -18.68 11.71
CA THR A 316 26.83 -19.01 11.32
C THR A 316 25.95 -19.27 12.54
N GLU A 317 26.46 -20.04 13.50
CA GLU A 317 25.74 -20.39 14.72
C GLU A 317 25.51 -19.17 15.64
N LYS A 318 26.50 -18.26 15.72
CA LYS A 318 26.32 -16.97 16.43
C LYS A 318 25.33 -16.05 15.73
N LEU A 319 25.27 -16.07 14.40
CA LEU A 319 24.33 -15.26 13.62
C LEU A 319 22.90 -15.81 13.77
N GLN A 320 22.71 -17.12 13.68
CA GLN A 320 21.43 -17.80 13.95
C GLN A 320 20.93 -17.50 15.37
N ASN A 321 21.77 -17.70 16.38
CA ASN A 321 21.39 -17.39 17.77
C ASN A 321 21.04 -15.91 17.99
N LYS A 322 21.66 -14.99 17.23
CA LYS A 322 21.36 -13.55 17.31
C LYS A 322 20.04 -13.20 16.63
N LEU A 323 19.74 -13.84 15.49
CA LEU A 323 18.47 -13.71 14.77
C LEU A 323 17.32 -14.32 15.58
N GLU A 324 17.49 -15.50 16.15
CA GLU A 324 16.50 -16.16 17.02
C GLU A 324 16.20 -15.32 18.27
N LYS A 325 17.22 -14.72 18.90
CA LYS A 325 17.01 -13.80 20.04
C LYS A 325 16.28 -12.52 19.63
N GLN A 326 16.55 -11.97 18.44
CA GLN A 326 15.80 -10.82 17.92
C GLN A 326 14.36 -11.17 17.59
N GLU A 327 14.11 -12.32 16.96
CA GLU A 327 12.75 -12.83 16.72
C GLU A 327 12.01 -13.09 18.03
N GLN A 328 12.65 -13.71 19.04
CA GLN A 328 12.02 -13.94 20.34
C GLN A 328 11.69 -12.63 21.07
N GLN A 329 12.51 -11.59 20.90
CA GLN A 329 12.23 -10.25 21.44
C GLN A 329 11.05 -9.58 20.72
N LEU A 330 10.92 -9.77 19.40
CA LEU A 330 9.81 -9.28 18.59
C LEU A 330 8.51 -10.09 18.77
N ARG A 331 8.62 -11.37 19.17
CA ARG A 331 7.50 -12.29 19.43
C ARG A 331 6.90 -12.16 20.84
N LYS A 332 7.39 -11.24 21.70
CA LYS A 332 6.74 -10.98 23.00
C LYS A 332 5.36 -10.35 22.74
N PRO A 333 4.25 -11.07 22.96
CA PRO A 333 2.93 -10.57 22.63
C PRO A 333 2.59 -9.41 23.57
N GLY A 334 2.16 -8.27 23.01
CA GLY A 334 1.34 -7.32 23.75
C GLY A 334 0.10 -8.07 24.23
N THR A 335 -0.18 -7.99 25.52
CA THR A 335 -1.21 -8.80 26.19
C THR A 335 -2.57 -8.68 25.51
N SER A 336 -3.12 -9.84 25.10
CA SER A 336 -4.44 -10.09 24.48
C SER A 336 -4.61 -9.84 22.97
N GLY A 337 -3.84 -8.95 22.33
CA GLY A 337 -3.92 -8.73 20.88
C GLY A 337 -5.31 -8.32 20.35
N THR A 338 -6.18 -7.82 21.22
CA THR A 338 -7.58 -7.46 20.90
C THR A 338 -7.75 -5.97 20.58
N LYS A 339 -6.75 -5.13 20.87
CA LYS A 339 -6.80 -3.69 20.63
C LYS A 339 -5.64 -3.21 19.74
N ALA A 340 -5.88 -2.18 18.94
CA ALA A 340 -4.88 -1.57 18.06
C ALA A 340 -3.66 -1.02 18.85
N ASP A 341 -3.90 -0.57 20.08
CA ASP A 341 -2.87 -0.03 20.97
C ASP A 341 -1.88 -1.10 21.47
N ASP A 342 -2.28 -2.38 21.50
CA ASP A 342 -1.42 -3.51 21.92
C ASP A 342 -0.25 -3.76 20.95
N TYR A 343 -0.30 -3.18 19.75
CA TYR A 343 0.69 -3.30 18.68
C TYR A 343 1.44 -1.99 18.40
N GLY A 344 1.29 -0.97 19.25
CA GLY A 344 1.86 0.36 19.00
C GLY A 344 1.29 1.05 17.74
N LEU A 345 0.13 0.59 17.24
CA LEU A 345 -0.53 1.14 16.08
C LEU A 345 -1.44 2.28 16.53
N VAL A 346 -0.97 3.52 16.39
CA VAL A 346 -1.82 4.71 16.56
C VAL A 346 -3.00 4.61 15.59
N THR A 347 -4.20 4.66 16.15
CA THR A 347 -5.47 4.68 15.41
C THR A 347 -5.49 5.83 14.40
N GLU A 348 -6.25 5.70 13.31
CA GLU A 348 -6.38 6.79 12.31
C GLU A 348 -6.88 8.11 12.93
N ALA A 349 -7.64 8.05 14.02
CA ALA A 349 -8.03 9.21 14.80
C ALA A 349 -6.86 9.85 15.57
N GLN A 350 -5.95 9.05 16.12
CA GLN A 350 -4.72 9.55 16.75
C GLN A 350 -3.72 10.09 15.72
N LYS A 351 -3.60 9.47 14.53
CA LYS A 351 -2.82 10.03 13.42
C LYS A 351 -3.37 11.38 12.97
N GLN A 352 -4.68 11.54 12.86
CA GLN A 352 -5.30 12.82 12.52
C GLN A 352 -5.08 13.90 13.60
N LYS A 353 -5.12 13.54 14.90
CA LYS A 353 -4.76 14.45 15.99
C LYS A 353 -3.27 14.82 15.98
N GLN A 354 -2.38 13.88 15.69
CA GLN A 354 -0.94 14.16 15.56
C GLN A 354 -0.64 15.02 14.34
N GLN A 355 -1.35 14.80 13.22
CA GLN A 355 -1.27 15.63 12.01
C GLN A 355 -1.77 17.05 12.30
N GLN A 356 -2.93 17.20 12.96
CA GLN A 356 -3.47 18.50 13.35
C GLN A 356 -2.57 19.25 14.36
N GLY A 357 -1.93 18.54 15.29
CA GLY A 357 -0.95 19.13 16.21
C GLY A 357 0.33 19.60 15.50
N ALA A 358 0.81 18.83 14.52
CA ALA A 358 1.96 19.21 13.70
C ALA A 358 1.64 20.40 12.78
N ASP A 359 0.44 20.44 12.19
CA ASP A 359 -0.02 21.54 11.33
C ASP A 359 -0.22 22.82 12.15
N ALA A 360 -0.75 22.72 13.38
CA ALA A 360 -0.89 23.86 14.30
C ALA A 360 0.47 24.40 14.78
N SER A 361 1.43 23.52 15.08
CA SER A 361 2.81 23.92 15.41
C SER A 361 3.47 24.63 14.23
N THR A 362 3.30 24.11 13.01
CA THR A 362 3.91 24.68 11.79
C THR A 362 3.28 26.04 11.45
N ALA A 363 1.98 26.19 11.65
CA ALA A 363 1.28 27.46 11.49
C ALA A 363 1.71 28.51 12.54
N ALA A 364 1.92 28.10 13.79
CA ALA A 364 2.43 28.98 14.84
C ALA A 364 3.86 29.45 14.56
N THR A 365 4.74 28.55 14.09
CA THR A 365 6.11 28.91 13.68
C THR A 365 6.11 29.84 12.46
N ALA A 366 5.25 29.59 11.47
CA ALA A 366 5.14 30.47 10.29
C ALA A 366 4.57 31.85 10.64
N SER A 367 3.68 31.95 11.63
CA SER A 367 3.17 33.22 12.13
C SER A 367 4.23 34.02 12.91
N ALA A 368 5.06 33.34 13.71
CA ALA A 368 6.15 33.97 14.46
C ALA A 368 7.25 34.50 13.52
N VAL A 369 7.59 33.75 12.46
CA VAL A 369 8.56 34.19 11.45
C VAL A 369 8.05 35.41 10.67
N ARG A 370 6.75 35.48 10.35
CA ARG A 370 6.16 36.66 9.69
C ARG A 370 6.09 37.90 10.59
N SER A 371 5.91 37.74 11.90
CA SER A 371 5.96 38.88 12.83
C SER A 371 7.37 39.43 12.99
N ASP A 372 8.37 38.55 13.05
CA ASP A 372 9.78 38.96 13.17
C ASP A 372 10.25 39.67 11.89
N GLU A 373 9.86 39.17 10.71
CA GLU A 373 10.19 39.79 9.42
C GLU A 373 9.48 41.15 9.24
N ALA A 374 8.24 41.30 9.72
CA ALA A 374 7.51 42.56 9.71
C ALA A 374 8.14 43.61 10.65
N ASP A 375 8.64 43.22 11.82
CA ASP A 375 9.32 44.11 12.75
C ASP A 375 10.72 44.50 12.27
N GLU A 376 11.42 43.61 11.55
CA GLU A 376 12.71 43.93 10.91
C GLU A 376 12.55 44.94 9.76
N ILE A 377 11.50 44.78 8.94
CA ILE A 377 11.14 45.76 7.89
C ILE A 377 10.78 47.11 8.50
N ARG A 378 10.02 47.12 9.61
CA ARG A 378 9.63 48.35 10.32
C ARG A 378 10.84 49.08 10.91
N ARG A 379 11.83 48.34 11.44
CA ARG A 379 13.11 48.91 11.92
C ARG A 379 13.99 49.44 10.78
N ARG A 380 14.04 48.77 9.62
CA ARG A 380 14.76 49.26 8.43
C ARG A 380 14.16 50.55 7.88
N ASN A 381 12.83 50.66 7.84
CA ASN A 381 12.15 51.86 7.35
C ASN A 381 12.29 53.05 8.32
N ALA A 382 12.36 52.81 9.63
CA ALA A 382 12.64 53.84 10.64
C ALA A 382 14.09 54.34 10.59
N ALA A 383 15.04 53.51 10.15
CA ALA A 383 16.44 53.92 9.95
C ALA A 383 16.65 54.71 8.65
N ALA A 384 15.77 54.55 7.65
CA ALA A 384 15.85 55.24 6.37
C ALA A 384 15.27 56.67 6.38
N THR A 385 14.49 57.04 7.40
CA THR A 385 13.87 58.38 7.53
C THR A 385 14.63 59.33 8.45
N GLY A 386 15.74 58.89 9.07
CA GLY A 386 16.58 59.70 9.95
C GLY A 386 17.80 60.28 9.25
N GLY A 387 17.62 61.22 8.32
CA GLY A 387 18.75 61.95 7.74
C GLY A 387 18.38 62.93 6.63
N GLY A 388 18.36 64.22 6.95
CA GLY A 388 18.36 65.31 5.97
C GLY A 388 17.20 66.29 6.15
N GLY A 389 17.50 67.43 6.76
CA GLY A 389 16.54 68.52 6.97
C GLY A 389 16.48 69.55 5.83
N SER A 390 15.55 70.49 6.06
CA SER A 390 15.47 71.88 5.61
C SER A 390 14.62 72.23 4.37
N SER A 391 13.53 72.98 4.66
CA SER A 391 12.83 74.02 3.86
C SER A 391 12.05 73.53 2.61
N THR A 392 10.83 73.96 2.26
CA THR A 392 10.04 75.18 2.49
C THR A 392 8.52 74.89 2.37
N GLU A 393 7.72 75.85 2.83
CA GLU A 393 6.25 75.99 2.87
C GLU A 393 5.46 75.59 1.60
N GLY A 394 4.17 75.22 1.78
CA GLY A 394 3.21 75.14 0.67
C GLY A 394 1.91 74.36 0.94
N ASN A 395 0.99 75.01 1.66
CA ASN A 395 -0.48 74.88 1.70
C ASN A 395 -1.19 73.85 0.77
N GLY A 396 -2.16 73.09 1.31
CA GLY A 396 -3.12 72.33 0.48
C GLY A 396 -3.97 71.29 1.21
N SER A 397 -5.16 71.71 1.63
CA SER A 397 -6.27 70.96 2.24
C SER A 397 -6.79 69.76 1.46
N GLY A 398 -7.28 68.72 2.16
CA GLY A 398 -8.28 67.79 1.62
C GLY A 398 -8.37 66.45 2.33
N SER A 399 -9.16 66.36 3.41
CA SER A 399 -9.59 65.08 4.00
C SER A 399 -10.69 64.45 3.13
N SER A 400 -10.61 63.15 2.85
CA SER A 400 -11.80 62.36 2.50
C SER A 400 -11.83 61.10 3.35
N VAL A 401 -12.86 61.05 4.19
CA VAL A 401 -13.27 59.93 5.04
C VAL A 401 -14.09 59.01 4.16
N GLY A 402 -13.70 57.74 4.05
CA GLY A 402 -14.49 56.69 3.39
C GLY A 402 -15.54 56.15 4.36
N GLU A 403 -16.80 56.33 4.01
CA GLU A 403 -18.00 55.93 4.71
C GLU A 403 -18.21 54.40 4.62
N THR A 404 -18.53 53.75 5.73
CA THR A 404 -18.92 52.33 5.83
C THR A 404 -20.44 52.24 5.97
N ASP A 405 -21.07 51.23 5.37
CA ASP A 405 -22.48 50.94 5.66
C ASP A 405 -22.66 50.30 7.06
N ASP A 406 -23.92 50.22 7.54
CA ASP A 406 -24.29 49.71 8.88
C ASP A 406 -23.92 48.23 9.11
N ASP A 407 -23.41 47.53 8.10
CA ASP A 407 -22.90 46.15 8.17
C ASP A 407 -21.35 46.06 7.98
N GLY A 408 -20.65 47.20 7.92
CA GLY A 408 -19.19 47.28 7.93
C GLY A 408 -18.49 46.85 6.63
N ASN A 409 -19.19 46.84 5.49
CA ASN A 409 -18.59 46.48 4.21
C ASN A 409 -18.14 47.70 3.41
N VAL A 410 -16.91 47.63 2.89
CA VAL A 410 -16.36 48.63 1.97
C VAL A 410 -16.92 48.39 0.56
N VAL A 411 -17.79 49.27 0.09
CA VAL A 411 -18.37 49.24 -1.26
C VAL A 411 -17.32 49.74 -2.27
N ILE A 412 -16.71 48.83 -3.04
CA ILE A 412 -15.87 49.20 -4.19
C ILE A 412 -16.65 48.95 -5.49
N SER A 413 -17.16 50.04 -6.05
CA SER A 413 -17.82 50.12 -7.35
C SER A 413 -16.87 49.75 -8.50
N ARG A 414 -17.22 48.77 -9.34
CA ARG A 414 -16.53 48.49 -10.61
C ARG A 414 -17.15 49.32 -11.74
N PRO A 415 -16.35 49.99 -12.59
CA PRO A 415 -16.86 50.59 -13.82
C PRO A 415 -16.90 49.59 -14.98
N THR A 416 -18.01 49.61 -15.71
CA THR A 416 -18.33 48.89 -16.95
C THR A 416 -17.90 49.65 -18.22
N SER A 417 -17.37 48.89 -19.19
CA SER A 417 -17.28 49.09 -20.66
C SER A 417 -16.55 50.36 -21.19
N ILE A 418 -15.89 50.36 -22.36
CA ILE A 418 -16.44 50.20 -23.73
C ILE A 418 -15.29 49.96 -24.75
N SER A 419 -15.68 49.34 -25.88
CA SER A 419 -15.09 49.23 -27.25
C SER A 419 -13.86 48.37 -27.49
#